data_AF-A0A971MK47-F1
#
_entry.id   AF-A0A971MK47-F1
#
_cell.length_a   1.000
_cell.length_b   1.000
_cell.length_c   1.000
_cell.angle_alpha   90.00
_cell.angle_beta   90.00
_cell.angle_gamma   90.00
#
_symmetry.space_group_name_H-M   'P 1'
#
loop_
_entity.id
_entity.type
_entity.pdbx_description
1 polymer ?
#
loop_
_entity_poly.entity_id
_entity_poly.type
_entity_poly.pdbx_seq_one_letter_code
_entity_poly.pdbx_strand_id
1 'polypeptide(L)'
;MVQSYGLSQILDDGTFLPCSAWTWASYSYKGGQGLPTPLSSHVEEKWFNHELLEEIFSSLGYDTAVVDEQAIQLVGEGRSNEDLLTAVLGAEAENVVAVSQDTYPFPPAKSLVRYPGNPILSPIKEHFWESRYVLNAASLRIKDRVYILYRAYGDDEISRIGLAITDGYRVLERLPYPVFTPLGPKEKKGVEDPRVVVIDGYIYMMYTAYDGVIAQVSAAAISLEDFLNRRFDRWERKGLAFEDVWDKDAILFPEKIKGRYVIYHRIEPGIWVSYLDELKFPAPRGRHSIIMGPRSGRMWDSVKIGAGTQPLKTDFGWLMIYHGVDRDRVYRLGVMLVDARDPERLLYRSPNPVLAPETECEIGIPGQAWVCNVVFTCGAVPAEDKERLYEDDELLVYYGAADSHLCVATCKVGDLLPEEIRRKYRGAVYESE
;
A
#
# COMPACT_ATOMS: atom_id res chain seq x y z
N MET A 1 10.80 -43.48 -14.44
CA MET A 1 9.91 -42.39 -13.95
C MET A 1 10.85 -41.23 -13.58
N VAL A 2 10.99 -40.23 -14.44
CA VAL A 2 12.02 -39.19 -14.32
C VAL A 2 11.65 -38.18 -13.24
N GLN A 3 12.57 -37.89 -12.32
CA GLN A 3 12.48 -36.73 -11.44
C GLN A 3 13.16 -35.53 -12.13
N SER A 4 12.40 -34.47 -12.34
CA SER A 4 12.87 -33.24 -12.97
C SER A 4 12.83 -32.10 -11.95
N TYR A 5 13.97 -31.46 -11.74
CA TYR A 5 14.08 -30.08 -11.28
C TYR A 5 14.39 -29.27 -12.55
N GLY A 6 13.79 -28.12 -12.80
CA GLY A 6 13.78 -27.44 -14.11
C GLY A 6 15.12 -27.15 -14.80
N LEU A 7 16.27 -27.52 -14.21
CA LEU A 7 17.64 -27.26 -14.68
C LEU A 7 18.56 -28.51 -14.69
N SER A 8 18.04 -29.70 -14.37
CA SER A 8 18.76 -30.98 -14.58
C SER A 8 17.79 -32.16 -14.64
N GLN A 9 18.25 -33.29 -15.20
CA GLN A 9 17.47 -34.53 -15.25
C GLN A 9 18.25 -35.67 -14.63
N ILE A 10 17.58 -36.52 -13.87
CA ILE A 10 18.13 -37.80 -13.40
C ILE A 10 17.42 -38.92 -14.15
N LEU A 11 18.18 -39.68 -14.94
CA LEU A 11 17.67 -40.81 -15.70
C LEU A 11 17.36 -41.99 -14.77
N ASP A 12 16.56 -42.94 -15.26
CA ASP A 12 16.10 -44.09 -14.49
C ASP A 12 17.24 -45.01 -14.02
N ASP A 13 18.43 -44.91 -14.62
CA ASP A 13 19.65 -45.63 -14.22
C ASP A 13 20.52 -44.89 -13.21
N GLY A 14 20.07 -43.72 -12.73
CA GLY A 14 20.79 -42.86 -11.79
C GLY A 14 21.79 -41.91 -12.45
N THR A 15 21.88 -41.88 -13.77
CA THR A 15 22.73 -40.94 -14.51
C THR A 15 22.20 -39.51 -14.36
N PHE A 16 23.04 -38.61 -13.86
CA PHE A 16 22.76 -37.17 -13.78
C PHE A 16 23.09 -36.49 -15.11
N LEU A 17 22.10 -35.81 -15.68
CA LEU A 17 22.22 -35.03 -16.91
C LEU A 17 22.17 -33.52 -16.58
N PRO A 18 23.30 -32.81 -16.61
CA PRO A 18 23.31 -31.35 -16.42
C PRO A 18 22.70 -30.67 -17.64
N CYS A 19 21.82 -29.68 -17.44
CA CYS A 19 21.26 -28.88 -18.54
C CYS A 19 22.04 -27.57 -18.79
N SER A 20 23.17 -27.34 -18.10
CA SER A 20 24.05 -26.17 -18.28
C SER A 20 25.54 -26.54 -18.22
N ALA A 21 26.38 -25.72 -18.88
CA ALA A 21 27.83 -25.93 -18.95
C ALA A 21 28.55 -25.74 -17.59
N TRP A 22 27.99 -24.95 -16.68
CA TRP A 22 28.59 -24.66 -15.37
C TRP A 22 28.28 -25.73 -14.31
N THR A 23 27.07 -26.28 -14.32
CA THR A 23 26.74 -27.48 -13.53
C THR A 23 27.59 -28.66 -13.96
N TRP A 24 27.88 -28.78 -15.28
CA TRP A 24 28.85 -29.75 -15.79
C TRP A 24 30.29 -29.47 -15.31
N ALA A 25 30.76 -28.23 -15.35
CA ALA A 25 32.11 -27.86 -14.92
C ALA A 25 32.35 -28.10 -13.41
N SER A 26 31.39 -27.73 -12.56
CA SER A 26 31.46 -27.93 -11.10
C SER A 26 31.37 -29.42 -10.72
N TYR A 27 30.48 -30.17 -11.37
CA TYR A 27 30.37 -31.62 -11.21
C TYR A 27 31.64 -32.35 -11.68
N SER A 28 32.19 -31.96 -12.84
CA SER A 28 33.42 -32.53 -13.41
C SER A 28 34.65 -32.21 -12.57
N TYR A 29 34.74 -31.00 -12.00
CA TYR A 29 35.83 -30.61 -11.11
C TYR A 29 35.90 -31.48 -9.84
N LYS A 30 34.75 -31.93 -9.33
CA LYS A 30 34.65 -32.83 -8.16
C LYS A 30 34.81 -34.32 -8.50
N GLY A 31 35.24 -34.66 -9.72
CA GLY A 31 35.50 -36.03 -10.14
C GLY A 31 34.33 -36.74 -10.82
N GLY A 32 33.20 -36.06 -11.02
CA GLY A 32 32.14 -36.49 -11.95
C GLY A 32 31.48 -37.84 -11.65
N GLN A 33 31.42 -38.27 -10.39
CA GLN A 33 30.75 -39.50 -9.97
C GLN A 33 29.68 -39.22 -8.89
N GLY A 34 28.48 -39.78 -9.05
CA GLY A 34 27.38 -39.71 -8.09
C GLY A 34 26.40 -38.55 -8.31
N LEU A 35 25.49 -38.32 -7.36
CA LEU A 35 24.55 -37.19 -7.38
C LEU A 35 25.24 -35.92 -6.84
N PRO A 36 25.05 -34.74 -7.45
CA PRO A 36 25.57 -33.49 -6.90
C PRO A 36 24.98 -33.22 -5.51
N THR A 37 25.78 -32.65 -4.61
CA THR A 37 25.30 -32.18 -3.30
C THR A 37 24.41 -30.92 -3.46
N PRO A 38 23.55 -30.56 -2.50
CA PRO A 38 22.73 -29.34 -2.56
C PRO A 38 23.55 -28.05 -2.77
N LEU A 39 24.82 -28.05 -2.39
CA LEU A 39 25.79 -26.97 -2.62
C LEU A 39 26.13 -26.75 -4.10
N SER A 40 26.02 -27.76 -4.95
CA SER A 40 26.24 -27.62 -6.40
C SER A 40 25.11 -26.88 -7.09
N SER A 41 23.89 -26.96 -6.55
CA SER A 41 22.68 -26.32 -7.09
C SER A 41 22.57 -24.82 -6.74
N HIS A 42 23.33 -24.34 -5.74
CA HIS A 42 23.37 -22.92 -5.36
C HIS A 42 24.01 -22.02 -6.43
N VAL A 43 24.88 -22.57 -7.28
CA VAL A 43 25.54 -21.80 -8.35
C VAL A 43 24.50 -21.31 -9.37
N GLU A 44 23.44 -22.08 -9.62
CA GLU A 44 22.39 -21.69 -10.57
C GLU A 44 21.34 -20.75 -9.97
N GLU A 45 21.09 -20.82 -8.66
CA GLU A 45 20.21 -19.86 -7.96
C GLU A 45 20.76 -18.42 -8.02
N LYS A 46 22.08 -18.27 -8.18
CA LYS A 46 22.78 -16.99 -8.28
C LYS A 46 23.09 -16.54 -9.72
N TRP A 47 22.80 -17.32 -10.77
CA TRP A 47 23.02 -16.90 -12.17
C TRP A 47 22.12 -15.72 -12.54
N PHE A 48 20.86 -15.76 -12.12
CA PHE A 48 19.95 -14.61 -12.24
C PHE A 48 20.53 -13.36 -11.56
N ASN A 49 21.15 -13.52 -10.39
CA ASN A 49 21.79 -12.40 -9.69
C ASN A 49 23.02 -11.88 -10.44
N HIS A 50 23.76 -12.75 -11.14
CA HIS A 50 24.90 -12.34 -11.96
C HIS A 50 24.45 -11.51 -13.18
N GLU A 51 23.54 -12.03 -14.02
CA GLU A 51 23.04 -11.28 -15.19
C GLU A 51 22.38 -9.95 -14.77
N LEU A 52 21.62 -9.97 -13.67
CA LEU A 52 21.01 -8.77 -13.10
C LEU A 52 22.08 -7.77 -12.59
N LEU A 53 23.15 -8.25 -11.94
CA LEU A 53 24.26 -7.41 -11.50
C LEU A 53 25.00 -6.78 -12.68
N GLU A 54 25.28 -7.53 -13.74
CA GLU A 54 25.90 -7.00 -14.96
C GLU A 54 25.00 -5.95 -15.63
N GLU A 55 23.68 -6.19 -15.69
CA GLU A 55 22.73 -5.24 -16.26
C GLU A 55 22.63 -3.95 -15.43
N ILE A 56 22.67 -4.05 -14.10
CA ILE A 56 22.76 -2.91 -13.19
C ILE A 56 24.08 -2.16 -13.41
N PHE A 57 25.21 -2.85 -13.47
CA PHE A 57 26.54 -2.26 -13.67
C PHE A 57 26.63 -1.53 -15.01
N SER A 58 26.19 -2.19 -16.08
CA SER A 58 26.12 -1.62 -17.43
C SER A 58 25.23 -0.36 -17.46
N SER A 59 24.06 -0.41 -16.81
CA SER A 59 23.14 0.73 -16.72
C SER A 59 23.70 1.91 -15.92
N LEU A 60 24.54 1.64 -14.92
CA LEU A 60 25.23 2.64 -14.11
C LEU A 60 26.55 3.13 -14.76
N GLY A 61 26.96 2.55 -15.89
CA GLY A 61 28.20 2.90 -16.60
C GLY A 61 29.47 2.30 -15.98
N TYR A 62 29.34 1.27 -15.15
CA TYR A 62 30.45 0.51 -14.56
C TYR A 62 30.91 -0.62 -15.48
N ASP A 63 32.15 -1.06 -15.28
CA ASP A 63 32.71 -2.23 -15.97
C ASP A 63 32.16 -3.53 -15.36
N THR A 64 31.52 -4.36 -16.18
CA THR A 64 30.94 -5.63 -15.74
C THR A 64 32.01 -6.67 -15.40
N ALA A 65 33.25 -6.51 -15.92
CA ALA A 65 34.37 -7.39 -15.60
C ALA A 65 34.69 -7.45 -14.10
N VAL A 66 34.35 -6.40 -13.35
CA VAL A 66 34.53 -6.34 -11.89
C VAL A 66 33.72 -7.43 -11.17
N VAL A 67 32.54 -7.78 -11.71
CA VAL A 67 31.65 -8.80 -11.15
C VAL A 67 32.30 -10.18 -11.27
N ASP A 68 32.83 -10.49 -12.46
CA ASP A 68 33.56 -11.73 -12.75
C ASP A 68 34.86 -11.86 -11.95
N GLU A 69 35.66 -10.80 -11.91
CA GLU A 69 36.93 -10.77 -11.15
C GLU A 69 36.69 -11.03 -9.65
N GLN A 70 35.68 -10.38 -9.08
CA GLN A 70 35.32 -10.54 -7.68
C GLN A 70 34.79 -11.95 -7.39
N ALA A 71 33.99 -12.52 -8.30
CA ALA A 71 33.50 -13.89 -8.18
C ALA A 71 34.66 -14.91 -8.21
N ILE A 72 35.58 -14.76 -9.16
CA ILE A 72 36.77 -15.61 -9.29
C ILE A 72 37.63 -15.53 -8.02
N GLN A 73 37.83 -14.32 -7.48
CA GLN A 73 38.58 -14.12 -6.25
C GLN A 73 37.92 -14.81 -5.05
N LEU A 74 36.61 -14.62 -4.83
CA LEU A 74 35.87 -15.24 -3.73
C LEU A 74 35.90 -16.76 -3.81
N VAL A 75 35.78 -17.33 -5.01
CA VAL A 75 35.94 -18.77 -5.24
C VAL A 75 37.36 -19.22 -4.91
N GLY A 76 38.39 -18.47 -5.34
CA GLY A 76 39.79 -18.75 -5.04
C GLY A 76 40.12 -18.73 -3.54
N GLU A 77 39.43 -17.89 -2.78
CA GLU A 77 39.54 -17.78 -1.32
C GLU A 77 38.70 -18.82 -0.54
N GLY A 78 37.92 -19.67 -1.24
CA GLY A 78 37.00 -20.63 -0.60
C GLY A 78 35.76 -19.96 0.02
N ARG A 79 35.49 -18.71 -0.34
CA ARG A 79 34.38 -17.87 0.15
C ARG A 79 33.24 -17.78 -0.86
N SER A 80 32.98 -18.88 -1.57
CA SER A 80 31.94 -18.96 -2.61
C SER A 80 30.51 -18.80 -2.09
N ASN A 81 30.33 -18.76 -0.77
CA ASN A 81 29.05 -18.51 -0.10
C ASN A 81 28.75 -17.02 0.12
N GLU A 82 29.73 -16.12 -0.03
CA GLU A 82 29.54 -14.67 0.13
C GLU A 82 28.54 -14.12 -0.90
N ASP A 83 27.84 -13.04 -0.54
CA ASP A 83 26.94 -12.34 -1.45
C ASP A 83 27.75 -11.39 -2.36
N LEU A 84 27.67 -11.64 -3.66
CA LEU A 84 28.37 -10.84 -4.66
C LEU A 84 27.88 -9.39 -4.67
N LEU A 85 26.60 -9.14 -4.39
CA LEU A 85 26.04 -7.79 -4.31
C LEU A 85 26.74 -7.00 -3.19
N THR A 86 26.90 -7.61 -2.02
CA THR A 86 27.62 -7.01 -0.89
C THR A 86 29.11 -6.84 -1.21
N ALA A 87 29.73 -7.84 -1.83
CA ALA A 87 31.16 -7.80 -2.15
C ALA A 87 31.53 -6.74 -3.19
N VAL A 88 30.67 -6.52 -4.20
CA VAL A 88 30.97 -5.61 -5.31
C VAL A 88 30.45 -4.19 -5.03
N LEU A 89 29.25 -4.03 -4.46
CA LEU A 89 28.66 -2.71 -4.20
C LEU A 89 28.95 -2.17 -2.79
N GLY A 90 29.49 -3.00 -1.88
CA GLY A 90 29.62 -2.64 -0.46
C GLY A 90 28.28 -2.40 0.23
N ALA A 91 27.18 -2.83 -0.40
CA ALA A 91 25.83 -2.65 0.09
C ALA A 91 25.36 -3.93 0.79
N GLU A 92 25.16 -3.85 2.10
CA GLU A 92 24.44 -4.90 2.82
C GLU A 92 22.98 -4.85 2.38
N ALA A 93 22.46 -5.95 1.82
CA ALA A 93 21.03 -6.06 1.57
C ALA A 93 20.29 -6.00 2.92
N GLU A 94 19.48 -4.95 3.12
CA GLU A 94 18.61 -4.91 4.29
C GLU A 94 17.60 -6.06 4.18
N ASN A 95 17.58 -6.93 5.20
CA ASN A 95 16.64 -8.03 5.27
C ASN A 95 15.22 -7.47 5.40
N VAL A 96 14.50 -7.39 4.28
CA VAL A 96 13.07 -7.13 4.27
C VAL A 96 12.37 -8.38 4.78
N VAL A 97 11.79 -8.29 5.97
CA VAL A 97 11.04 -9.41 6.55
C VAL A 97 9.63 -9.39 5.96
N ALA A 98 9.30 -10.44 5.20
CA ALA A 98 7.92 -10.74 4.89
C ALA A 98 7.30 -11.48 6.07
N VAL A 99 6.26 -10.92 6.67
CA VAL A 99 5.59 -11.54 7.81
C VAL A 99 4.75 -12.71 7.29
N SER A 100 5.02 -13.92 7.78
CA SER A 100 4.21 -15.09 7.46
C SER A 100 2.80 -14.88 7.98
N GLN A 101 1.83 -14.83 7.06
CA GLN A 101 0.41 -14.69 7.41
C GLN A 101 -0.25 -16.06 7.46
N ASP A 102 -1.10 -16.28 8.48
CA ASP A 102 -1.92 -17.48 8.52
C ASP A 102 -2.93 -17.47 7.37
N THR A 103 -2.90 -18.48 6.51
CA THR A 103 -3.82 -18.61 5.38
C THR A 103 -5.03 -19.44 5.79
N TYR A 104 -6.08 -18.77 6.26
CA TYR A 104 -7.37 -19.41 6.52
C TYR A 104 -8.31 -19.23 5.31
N PRO A 105 -9.20 -20.19 5.02
CA PRO A 105 -10.30 -19.99 4.08
C PRO A 105 -11.32 -19.03 4.72
N PHE A 106 -11.01 -17.74 4.67
CA PHE A 106 -11.82 -16.69 5.29
C PHE A 106 -13.22 -16.65 4.66
N PRO A 107 -14.29 -16.49 5.45
CA PRO A 107 -15.63 -16.29 4.92
C PRO A 107 -15.74 -14.95 4.16
N PRO A 108 -16.63 -14.86 3.15
CA PRO A 108 -16.81 -13.64 2.38
C PRO A 108 -17.45 -12.52 3.21
N ALA A 109 -16.98 -11.30 2.99
CA ALA A 109 -17.62 -10.09 3.51
C ALA A 109 -18.82 -9.70 2.62
N LYS A 110 -19.81 -8.99 3.16
CA LYS A 110 -20.89 -8.41 2.36
C LYS A 110 -20.41 -7.15 1.64
N SER A 111 -21.10 -6.81 0.55
CA SER A 111 -20.80 -5.63 -0.24
C SER A 111 -21.22 -4.33 0.46
N LEU A 112 -20.51 -3.25 0.15
CA LEU A 112 -20.93 -1.89 0.48
C LEU A 112 -22.19 -1.52 -0.31
N VAL A 113 -23.06 -0.72 0.31
CA VAL A 113 -24.28 -0.19 -0.29
C VAL A 113 -24.02 1.22 -0.79
N ARG A 114 -24.09 1.42 -2.11
CA ARG A 114 -23.90 2.74 -2.72
C ARG A 114 -25.00 3.70 -2.30
N TYR A 115 -24.63 4.96 -2.05
CA TYR A 115 -25.62 6.02 -1.89
C TYR A 115 -26.33 6.29 -3.24
N PRO A 116 -27.67 6.25 -3.30
CA PRO A 116 -28.41 6.47 -4.55
C PRO A 116 -28.18 7.86 -5.17
N GLY A 117 -27.79 8.85 -4.38
CA GLY A 117 -27.47 10.20 -4.87
C GLY A 117 -26.03 10.39 -5.33
N ASN A 118 -25.27 9.31 -5.55
CA ASN A 118 -23.93 9.40 -6.12
C ASN A 118 -23.94 9.90 -7.58
N PRO A 119 -22.89 10.61 -8.03
CA PRO A 119 -21.75 11.09 -7.22
C PRO A 119 -22.12 12.27 -6.32
N ILE A 120 -21.46 12.39 -5.16
CA ILE A 120 -21.66 13.49 -4.22
C ILE A 120 -20.81 14.73 -4.57
N LEU A 121 -19.68 14.56 -5.25
CA LEU A 121 -18.92 15.65 -5.85
C LEU A 121 -18.59 15.34 -7.30
N SER A 122 -18.82 16.35 -8.13
CA SER A 122 -18.37 16.41 -9.52
C SER A 122 -17.45 17.63 -9.71
N PRO A 123 -16.58 17.62 -10.73
CA PRO A 123 -15.75 18.76 -11.10
C PRO A 123 -16.59 20.02 -11.37
N ILE A 124 -16.09 21.19 -10.98
CA ILE A 124 -16.72 22.48 -11.26
C ILE A 124 -15.86 23.19 -12.30
N LYS A 125 -16.39 23.39 -13.51
CA LYS A 125 -15.60 23.90 -14.65
C LYS A 125 -15.07 25.31 -14.42
N GLU A 126 -15.79 26.10 -13.65
CA GLU A 126 -15.45 27.49 -13.31
C GLU A 126 -14.29 27.57 -12.31
N HIS A 127 -14.02 26.50 -11.54
CA HIS A 127 -12.92 26.43 -10.59
C HIS A 127 -11.70 25.77 -11.27
N PHE A 128 -10.79 26.59 -11.79
CA PHE A 128 -9.65 26.12 -12.61
C PHE A 128 -8.82 24.98 -11.98
N TRP A 129 -8.78 24.90 -10.64
CA TRP A 129 -7.97 23.96 -9.86
C TRP A 129 -8.65 22.59 -9.63
N GLU A 130 -9.95 22.49 -9.90
CA GLU A 130 -10.76 21.27 -9.76
C GLU A 130 -11.67 21.04 -10.98
N SER A 131 -11.36 21.69 -12.10
CA SER A 131 -12.20 21.72 -13.30
C SER A 131 -12.24 20.39 -14.05
N ARG A 132 -11.25 19.51 -13.82
CA ARG A 132 -11.16 18.21 -14.51
C ARG A 132 -11.69 17.08 -13.66
N TYR A 133 -11.16 16.90 -12.45
CA TYR A 133 -11.46 15.74 -11.62
C TYR A 133 -11.53 16.09 -10.13
N VAL A 134 -12.42 15.42 -9.40
CA VAL A 134 -12.47 15.42 -7.93
C VAL A 134 -12.66 14.00 -7.43
N LEU A 135 -11.73 13.51 -6.62
CA LEU A 135 -11.60 12.10 -6.29
C LEU A 135 -10.85 11.91 -4.98
N ASN A 136 -10.67 10.64 -4.57
CA ASN A 136 -9.71 10.19 -3.56
C ASN A 136 -9.67 11.10 -2.32
N ALA A 137 -10.65 10.93 -1.43
CA ALA A 137 -10.82 11.83 -0.30
C ALA A 137 -10.51 11.20 1.04
N ALA A 138 -9.69 11.89 1.83
CA ALA A 138 -9.65 11.73 3.26
C ALA A 138 -10.98 12.17 3.87
N SER A 139 -11.41 11.51 4.94
CA SER A 139 -12.63 11.86 5.65
C SER A 139 -12.39 11.90 7.15
N LEU A 140 -12.88 12.94 7.81
CA LEU A 140 -12.80 13.11 9.25
C LEU A 140 -14.18 13.48 9.79
N ARG A 141 -14.70 12.72 10.77
CA ARG A 141 -15.90 13.09 11.51
C ARG A 141 -15.49 13.94 12.71
N ILE A 142 -16.17 15.08 12.87
CA ILE A 142 -16.08 15.92 14.07
C ILE A 142 -17.52 16.24 14.44
N LYS A 143 -18.02 15.63 15.52
CA LYS A 143 -19.41 15.73 15.94
C LYS A 143 -20.37 15.28 14.83
N ASP A 144 -21.33 16.13 14.50
CA ASP A 144 -22.39 15.90 13.52
C ASP A 144 -21.93 16.01 12.06
N ARG A 145 -20.72 16.52 11.81
CA ARG A 145 -20.23 16.81 10.46
C ARG A 145 -19.11 15.88 10.01
N VAL A 146 -19.09 15.62 8.71
CA VAL A 146 -17.96 14.95 8.05
C VAL A 146 -17.24 15.95 7.16
N TYR A 147 -15.95 16.11 7.41
CA TYR A 147 -15.02 16.92 6.64
C TYR A 147 -14.32 16.02 5.62
N ILE A 148 -14.48 16.35 4.34
CA ILE A 148 -13.96 15.61 3.20
C ILE A 148 -12.82 16.42 2.59
N LEU A 149 -11.60 15.92 2.76
CA LEU A 149 -10.39 16.46 2.14
C LEU A 149 -10.15 15.70 0.83
N TYR A 150 -10.67 16.22 -0.28
CA TYR A 150 -10.65 15.53 -1.57
C TYR A 150 -9.49 15.97 -2.45
N ARG A 151 -8.91 15.05 -3.20
CA ARG A 151 -7.99 15.38 -4.29
C ARG A 151 -8.77 16.03 -5.42
N ALA A 152 -8.27 17.16 -5.89
CA ALA A 152 -8.77 17.88 -7.04
C ALA A 152 -7.67 18.01 -8.08
N TYR A 153 -8.06 17.99 -9.35
CA TYR A 153 -7.15 18.18 -10.48
C TYR A 153 -7.77 19.14 -11.48
N GLY A 154 -6.99 20.15 -11.85
CA GLY A 154 -7.40 21.25 -12.71
C GLY A 154 -6.83 21.19 -14.12
N ASP A 155 -7.21 22.15 -14.95
CA ASP A 155 -6.67 22.31 -16.30
C ASP A 155 -5.19 22.71 -16.31
N ASP A 156 -4.67 23.18 -15.18
CA ASP A 156 -3.25 23.45 -14.97
C ASP A 156 -2.42 22.19 -14.65
N GLU A 157 -3.06 21.03 -14.67
CA GLU A 157 -2.45 19.71 -14.50
C GLU A 157 -1.76 19.50 -13.15
N ILE A 158 -2.26 20.15 -12.09
CA ILE A 158 -1.70 20.08 -10.74
C ILE A 158 -2.76 19.55 -9.76
N SER A 159 -2.41 18.48 -9.05
CA SER A 159 -3.25 17.95 -7.96
C SER A 159 -3.16 18.82 -6.70
N ARG A 160 -4.32 19.09 -6.08
CA ARG A 160 -4.47 19.88 -4.84
C ARG A 160 -5.51 19.22 -3.93
N ILE A 161 -5.57 19.64 -2.67
CA ILE A 161 -6.60 19.17 -1.74
C ILE A 161 -7.65 20.26 -1.54
N GLY A 162 -8.90 19.93 -1.84
CA GLY A 162 -10.09 20.72 -1.56
C GLY A 162 -10.76 20.32 -0.24
N LEU A 163 -11.76 21.09 0.20
CA LEU A 163 -12.55 20.77 1.39
C LEU A 163 -14.05 20.87 1.09
N ALA A 164 -14.76 19.79 1.39
CA ALA A 164 -16.22 19.76 1.47
C ALA A 164 -16.66 19.33 2.87
N ILE A 165 -17.81 19.80 3.32
CA ILE A 165 -18.42 19.47 4.60
C ILE A 165 -19.78 18.85 4.31
N THR A 166 -20.06 17.70 4.90
CA THR A 166 -21.30 16.94 4.68
C THR A 166 -21.95 16.55 6.00
N ASP A 167 -23.23 16.18 5.94
CA ASP A 167 -23.94 15.47 7.01
C ASP A 167 -23.68 13.94 6.99
N GLY A 168 -22.76 13.49 6.13
CA GLY A 168 -22.53 12.10 5.80
C GLY A 168 -22.81 11.81 4.33
N TYR A 169 -23.86 12.40 3.76
CA TYR A 169 -24.27 12.15 2.38
C TYR A 169 -24.40 13.44 1.57
N ARG A 170 -25.14 14.42 2.09
CA ARG A 170 -25.38 15.69 1.41
C ARG A 170 -24.23 16.65 1.69
N VAL A 171 -23.71 17.27 0.63
CA VAL A 171 -22.76 18.38 0.73
C VAL A 171 -23.48 19.61 1.28
N LEU A 172 -23.06 20.03 2.46
CA LEU A 172 -23.54 21.24 3.14
C LEU A 172 -22.73 22.46 2.71
N GLU A 173 -21.43 22.28 2.48
CA GLU A 173 -20.51 23.32 2.05
C GLU A 173 -19.36 22.71 1.23
N ARG A 174 -18.89 23.42 0.22
CA ARG A 174 -17.66 23.13 -0.53
C ARG A 174 -16.92 24.43 -0.73
N LEU A 175 -15.65 24.49 -0.34
CA LEU A 175 -14.87 25.72 -0.48
C LEU A 175 -14.48 25.93 -1.96
N PRO A 176 -14.54 27.17 -2.47
CA PRO A 176 -14.21 27.46 -3.87
C PRO A 176 -12.70 27.53 -4.15
N TYR A 177 -11.88 27.30 -3.12
CA TYR A 177 -10.42 27.34 -3.17
C TYR A 177 -9.83 26.10 -2.47
N PRO A 178 -8.63 25.64 -2.88
CA PRO A 178 -7.96 24.52 -2.24
C PRO A 178 -7.53 24.89 -0.82
N VAL A 179 -7.52 23.90 0.08
CA VAL A 179 -7.06 24.04 1.47
C VAL A 179 -5.61 23.55 1.67
N PHE A 180 -5.06 22.84 0.69
CA PHE A 180 -3.65 22.43 0.66
C PHE A 180 -3.16 22.37 -0.78
N THR A 181 -2.10 23.11 -1.09
CA THR A 181 -1.52 23.24 -2.44
C THR A 181 -0.04 22.93 -2.43
N PRO A 182 0.58 22.49 -3.53
CA PRO A 182 2.03 22.32 -3.63
C PRO A 182 2.82 23.54 -3.16
N LEU A 183 3.95 23.32 -2.48
CA LEU A 183 4.85 24.39 -2.02
C LEU A 183 6.28 24.26 -2.53
N GLY A 184 6.77 23.05 -2.79
CA GLY A 184 8.18 22.79 -3.11
C GLY A 184 8.42 21.91 -4.33
N PRO A 185 9.70 21.69 -4.72
CA PRO A 185 10.05 20.91 -5.90
C PRO A 185 9.51 19.47 -5.90
N LYS A 186 9.51 18.84 -4.71
CA LYS A 186 9.00 17.47 -4.51
C LYS A 186 7.47 17.34 -4.71
N GLU A 187 6.75 18.47 -4.74
CA GLU A 187 5.29 18.53 -4.93
C GLU A 187 4.91 19.18 -6.27
N LYS A 188 5.87 19.43 -7.17
CA LYS A 188 5.69 20.28 -8.37
C LYS A 188 4.50 19.88 -9.25
N LYS A 189 4.17 18.59 -9.32
CA LYS A 189 3.02 18.06 -10.09
C LYS A 189 1.80 17.77 -9.23
N GLY A 190 1.92 17.86 -7.91
CA GLY A 190 0.76 17.89 -7.04
C GLY A 190 0.97 17.28 -5.66
N VAL A 191 -0.08 17.43 -4.87
CA VAL A 191 -0.30 16.76 -3.60
C VAL A 191 -1.55 15.90 -3.75
N GLU A 192 -1.42 14.60 -3.52
CA GLU A 192 -2.40 13.60 -3.95
C GLU A 192 -2.85 12.68 -2.81
N ASP A 193 -4.04 12.12 -2.99
CA ASP A 193 -4.62 11.02 -2.23
C ASP A 193 -4.39 11.15 -0.70
N PRO A 194 -4.96 12.19 -0.06
CA PRO A 194 -4.76 12.46 1.35
C PRO A 194 -5.44 11.39 2.22
N ARG A 195 -4.78 10.99 3.32
CA ARG A 195 -5.37 10.21 4.42
C ARG A 195 -5.12 10.94 5.71
N VAL A 196 -6.14 11.03 6.57
CA VAL A 196 -6.05 11.82 7.80
C VAL A 196 -6.41 11.02 9.04
N VAL A 197 -5.71 11.32 10.13
CA VAL A 197 -6.04 10.89 11.48
C VAL A 197 -5.88 12.05 12.45
N VAL A 198 -6.54 11.97 13.61
CA VAL A 198 -6.36 12.92 14.70
C VAL A 198 -5.49 12.30 15.77
N ILE A 199 -4.42 12.99 16.15
CA ILE A 199 -3.49 12.59 17.21
C ILE A 199 -3.21 13.83 18.05
N ASP A 200 -3.42 13.74 19.37
CA ASP A 200 -3.12 14.80 20.34
C ASP A 200 -3.66 16.19 19.97
N GLY A 201 -4.85 16.25 19.37
CA GLY A 201 -5.51 17.50 18.97
C GLY A 201 -5.06 18.08 17.63
N TYR A 202 -4.20 17.37 16.90
CA TYR A 202 -3.76 17.73 15.55
C TYR A 202 -4.32 16.76 14.51
N ILE A 203 -4.72 17.29 13.36
CA ILE A 203 -4.99 16.49 12.16
C ILE A 203 -3.64 16.25 11.50
N TYR A 204 -3.23 14.98 11.45
CA TYR A 204 -2.09 14.54 10.65
C TYR A 204 -2.60 14.02 9.31
N MET A 205 -2.00 14.51 8.24
CA MET A 205 -2.30 14.11 6.86
C MET A 205 -1.08 13.45 6.25
N MET A 206 -1.23 12.18 5.88
CA MET A 206 -0.33 11.49 4.96
C MET A 206 -0.82 11.74 3.54
N TYR A 207 0.06 12.11 2.63
CA TYR A 207 -0.29 12.39 1.23
C TYR A 207 0.86 12.01 0.30
N THR A 208 0.55 11.84 -0.98
CA THR A 208 1.56 11.63 -2.01
C THR A 208 2.03 12.99 -2.54
N ALA A 209 3.32 13.27 -2.37
CA ALA A 209 4.01 14.37 -3.04
C ALA A 209 4.53 13.86 -4.40
N TYR A 210 4.10 14.51 -5.49
CA TYR A 210 4.49 14.13 -6.84
C TYR A 210 5.23 15.26 -7.53
N ASP A 211 6.46 14.99 -8.00
CA ASP A 211 7.29 15.98 -8.69
C ASP A 211 7.23 15.88 -10.23
N GLY A 212 6.56 14.86 -10.76
CA GLY A 212 6.48 14.53 -12.18
C GLY A 212 7.35 13.35 -12.60
N VAL A 213 8.31 12.97 -11.75
CA VAL A 213 9.21 11.84 -11.97
C VAL A 213 8.93 10.74 -10.96
N ILE A 214 8.94 11.06 -9.66
CA ILE A 214 8.71 10.12 -8.56
C ILE A 214 7.52 10.56 -7.72
N ALA A 215 6.73 9.58 -7.29
CA ALA A 215 5.70 9.78 -6.28
C ALA A 215 6.19 9.26 -4.93
N GLN A 216 6.17 10.13 -3.93
CA GLN A 216 6.70 9.86 -2.60
C GLN A 216 5.66 10.14 -1.53
N VAL A 217 5.75 9.47 -0.40
CA VAL A 217 4.92 9.76 0.78
C VAL A 217 5.47 10.97 1.53
N SER A 218 4.60 11.90 1.89
CA SER A 218 4.88 13.07 2.72
C SER A 218 3.84 13.20 3.82
N ALA A 219 4.17 13.98 4.85
CA ALA A 219 3.29 14.26 5.97
C ALA A 219 3.11 15.76 6.21
N ALA A 220 1.91 16.15 6.64
CA ALA A 220 1.59 17.50 7.10
C ALA A 220 0.69 17.44 8.34
N ALA A 221 0.71 18.49 9.15
CA ALA A 221 -0.15 18.59 10.33
C ALA A 221 -0.77 19.98 10.48
N ILE A 222 -1.96 20.05 11.06
CA ILE A 222 -2.63 21.29 11.45
C ILE A 222 -3.38 21.04 12.76
N SER A 223 -3.47 22.03 13.65
CA SER A 223 -4.27 21.87 14.87
C SER A 223 -5.76 21.76 14.50
N LEU A 224 -6.54 20.99 15.26
CA LEU A 224 -8.00 20.95 15.08
C LEU A 224 -8.63 22.34 15.20
N GLU A 225 -8.10 23.17 16.09
CA GLU A 225 -8.58 24.54 16.27
C GLU A 225 -8.36 25.39 15.01
N ASP A 226 -7.14 25.38 14.45
CA ASP A 226 -6.83 26.12 13.22
C ASP A 226 -7.67 25.62 12.04
N PHE A 227 -7.82 24.30 11.91
CA PHE A 227 -8.61 23.68 10.85
C PHE A 227 -10.08 24.09 10.93
N LEU A 228 -10.70 24.00 12.10
CA LEU A 228 -12.11 24.39 12.31
C LEU A 228 -12.34 25.89 12.14
N ASN A 229 -11.34 26.72 12.47
CA ASN A 229 -11.36 28.17 12.22
C ASN A 229 -10.89 28.56 10.81
N ARG A 230 -10.72 27.60 9.90
CA ARG A 230 -10.35 27.82 8.49
C ARG A 230 -9.01 28.52 8.29
N ARG A 231 -8.07 28.38 9.22
CA ARG A 231 -6.71 28.91 9.16
C ARG A 231 -5.79 27.94 8.41
N PHE A 232 -6.16 27.58 7.18
CA PHE A 232 -5.48 26.55 6.38
C PHE A 232 -4.05 26.95 5.97
N ASP A 233 -3.70 28.24 6.05
CA ASP A 233 -2.31 28.71 5.94
C ASP A 233 -1.39 28.14 7.05
N ARG A 234 -1.96 27.58 8.11
CA ARG A 234 -1.24 26.98 9.26
C ARG A 234 -0.90 25.51 9.09
N TRP A 235 -1.16 24.91 7.92
CA TRP A 235 -0.62 23.58 7.63
C TRP A 235 0.90 23.57 7.71
N GLU A 236 1.43 22.76 8.61
CA GLU A 236 2.86 22.53 8.78
C GLU A 236 3.26 21.28 8.00
N ARG A 237 4.11 21.44 6.98
CA ARG A 237 4.73 20.30 6.29
C ARG A 237 5.77 19.67 7.19
N LYS A 238 5.61 18.38 7.47
CA LYS A 238 6.54 17.60 8.27
C LYS A 238 7.67 16.97 7.43
N GLY A 239 7.50 16.93 6.10
CA GLY A 239 8.49 16.43 5.14
C GLY A 239 8.15 15.05 4.60
N LEU A 240 9.04 14.56 3.73
CA LEU A 240 8.92 13.22 3.14
C LEU A 240 9.04 12.16 4.24
N ALA A 241 8.12 11.20 4.24
CA ALA A 241 8.19 10.09 5.18
C ALA A 241 9.28 9.09 4.80
N PHE A 242 9.46 8.85 3.51
CA PHE A 242 10.49 7.98 2.96
C PHE A 242 11.17 8.70 1.80
N GLU A 243 12.42 9.11 2.01
CA GLU A 243 13.20 9.85 1.02
C GLU A 243 13.64 8.96 -0.13
N ASP A 244 13.54 9.50 -1.33
CA ASP A 244 13.84 8.91 -2.64
C ASP A 244 13.34 7.47 -2.89
N VAL A 245 12.25 7.08 -2.22
CA VAL A 245 11.54 5.82 -2.46
C VAL A 245 10.23 6.08 -3.20
N TRP A 246 9.96 5.31 -4.26
CA TRP A 246 8.65 5.33 -4.92
C TRP A 246 7.62 4.64 -4.01
N ASP A 247 6.78 5.45 -3.37
CA ASP A 247 5.91 5.01 -2.29
C ASP A 247 4.58 5.77 -2.32
N LYS A 248 3.51 5.09 -1.95
CA LYS A 248 2.13 5.62 -1.94
C LYS A 248 1.31 5.02 -0.80
N ASP A 249 0.05 5.41 -0.73
CA ASP A 249 -0.97 4.78 0.11
C ASP A 249 -0.63 4.76 1.60
N ALA A 250 0.08 5.79 2.05
CA ALA A 250 0.48 5.87 3.43
C ALA A 250 -0.69 6.28 4.33
N ILE A 251 -0.81 5.57 5.45
CA ILE A 251 -1.75 5.86 6.53
C ILE A 251 -1.03 5.77 7.86
N LEU A 252 -1.39 6.66 8.77
CA LEU A 252 -0.90 6.68 10.14
C LEU A 252 -1.97 6.07 11.05
N PHE A 253 -1.57 5.25 12.02
CA PHE A 253 -2.49 4.79 13.06
C PHE A 253 -2.83 5.94 14.01
N PRO A 254 -4.09 6.07 14.46
CA PRO A 254 -4.53 7.22 15.25
C PRO A 254 -4.04 7.19 16.70
N GLU A 255 -3.38 6.11 17.13
CA GLU A 255 -2.77 5.99 18.45
C GLU A 255 -1.48 5.16 18.40
N LYS A 256 -0.68 5.29 19.46
CA LYS A 256 0.53 4.47 19.63
C LYS A 256 0.16 3.03 19.92
N ILE A 257 0.83 2.09 19.26
CA ILE A 257 0.75 0.66 19.55
C ILE A 257 2.08 0.23 20.16
N LYS A 258 2.04 -0.34 21.37
CA LYS A 258 3.24 -0.72 22.14
C LYS A 258 4.26 0.43 22.24
N GLY A 259 3.77 1.66 22.47
CA GLY A 259 4.59 2.86 22.67
C GLY A 259 5.10 3.56 21.41
N ARG A 260 4.83 3.01 20.20
CA ARG A 260 5.33 3.54 18.92
C ARG A 260 4.18 3.94 18.01
N TYR A 261 4.40 4.98 17.21
CA TYR A 261 3.56 5.30 16.06
C TYR A 261 3.76 4.26 14.97
N VAL A 262 2.70 3.98 14.22
CA VAL A 262 2.67 2.95 13.18
C VAL A 262 2.21 3.59 11.89
N ILE A 263 2.97 3.38 10.82
CA ILE A 263 2.63 3.80 9.48
C ILE A 263 2.47 2.55 8.62
N TYR A 264 1.35 2.44 7.93
CA TYR A 264 1.30 1.61 6.73
C TYR A 264 1.58 2.46 5.52
N HIS A 265 2.25 1.87 4.55
CA HIS A 265 2.62 2.49 3.28
C HIS A 265 2.81 1.40 2.24
N ARG A 266 3.19 1.77 1.02
CA ARG A 266 3.11 0.86 -0.12
C ARG A 266 4.25 1.15 -1.09
N ILE A 267 5.32 0.40 -0.89
CA ILE A 267 6.29 0.11 -1.94
C ILE A 267 5.71 -1.03 -2.76
N GLU A 268 5.45 -0.78 -4.06
CA GLU A 268 4.78 -1.77 -4.92
C GLU A 268 5.50 -3.13 -4.85
N PRO A 269 4.78 -4.28 -4.76
CA PRO A 269 3.34 -4.42 -4.97
C PRO A 269 2.49 -4.57 -3.69
N GLY A 270 3.11 -4.55 -2.50
CA GLY A 270 2.47 -4.92 -1.22
C GLY A 270 2.31 -3.77 -0.23
N ILE A 271 1.57 -4.02 0.85
CA ILE A 271 1.46 -3.11 1.99
C ILE A 271 2.55 -3.43 3.00
N TRP A 272 3.22 -2.37 3.45
CA TRP A 272 4.32 -2.38 4.38
C TRP A 272 3.93 -1.71 5.68
N VAL A 273 4.60 -2.10 6.77
CA VAL A 273 4.54 -1.43 8.06
C VAL A 273 5.90 -0.84 8.42
N SER A 274 5.85 0.35 9.01
CA SER A 274 6.97 1.08 9.58
C SER A 274 6.59 1.62 10.96
N TYR A 275 7.59 1.79 11.83
CA TYR A 275 7.40 2.29 13.19
C TYR A 275 8.21 3.54 13.46
N LEU A 276 7.65 4.44 14.28
CA LEU A 276 8.33 5.66 14.72
C LEU A 276 8.14 5.85 16.23
N ASP A 277 9.19 6.26 16.93
CA ASP A 277 9.07 6.60 18.36
C ASP A 277 8.38 7.97 18.55
N GLU A 278 8.61 8.87 17.59
CA GLU A 278 8.06 10.23 17.51
C GLU A 278 7.54 10.51 16.09
N LEU A 279 6.55 11.40 15.95
CA LEU A 279 6.04 11.85 14.63
C LEU A 279 6.99 12.85 13.96
N LYS A 280 8.21 12.38 13.71
CA LYS A 280 9.27 13.09 12.99
C LYS A 280 9.58 12.32 11.71
N PHE A 281 9.80 13.07 10.64
CA PHE A 281 10.09 12.53 9.32
C PHE A 281 11.45 13.05 8.82
N PRO A 282 12.21 12.26 8.03
CA PRO A 282 11.85 10.93 7.50
C PRO A 282 11.72 9.86 8.59
N ALA A 283 10.89 8.86 8.32
CA ALA A 283 10.74 7.71 9.20
C ALA A 283 12.08 6.95 9.27
N PRO A 284 12.40 6.32 10.42
CA PRO A 284 13.61 5.52 10.55
C PRO A 284 13.66 4.40 9.49
N ARG A 285 14.83 4.17 8.89
CA ARG A 285 15.06 3.08 7.91
C ARG A 285 15.08 1.67 8.54
N GLY A 286 14.90 1.56 9.85
CA GLY A 286 15.01 0.30 10.58
C GLY A 286 13.66 -0.38 10.80
N ARG A 287 13.60 -1.70 10.53
CA ARG A 287 12.44 -2.59 10.76
C ARG A 287 11.19 -2.20 9.97
N HIS A 288 11.31 -2.29 8.65
CA HIS A 288 10.18 -2.36 7.73
C HIS A 288 9.78 -3.81 7.52
N SER A 289 8.49 -4.08 7.37
CA SER A 289 8.02 -5.44 7.09
C SER A 289 6.85 -5.43 6.12
N ILE A 290 6.80 -6.43 5.24
CA ILE A 290 5.67 -6.63 4.35
C ILE A 290 4.61 -7.39 5.13
N ILE A 291 3.46 -6.76 5.36
CA ILE A 291 2.34 -7.36 6.10
C ILE A 291 1.33 -8.04 5.17
N MET A 292 1.23 -7.56 3.93
CA MET A 292 0.27 -8.08 2.98
C MET A 292 0.79 -7.90 1.55
N GLY A 293 0.82 -8.98 0.79
CA GLY A 293 1.13 -8.98 -0.65
C GLY A 293 -0.11 -9.22 -1.53
N PRO A 294 0.01 -8.97 -2.85
CA PRO A 294 -1.01 -9.37 -3.82
C PRO A 294 -1.21 -10.90 -3.80
N ARG A 295 -2.41 -11.37 -4.14
CA ARG A 295 -2.71 -12.81 -4.16
C ARG A 295 -2.46 -13.40 -5.53
N SER A 296 -1.80 -14.56 -5.57
CA SER A 296 -1.55 -15.27 -6.83
C SER A 296 -2.83 -15.69 -7.56
N GLY A 297 -2.70 -16.01 -8.85
CA GLY A 297 -3.81 -16.48 -9.69
C GLY A 297 -4.59 -15.35 -10.33
N ARG A 298 -5.89 -15.59 -10.62
CA ARG A 298 -6.82 -14.62 -11.20
C ARG A 298 -7.66 -13.91 -10.12
N MET A 299 -7.07 -13.68 -8.95
CA MET A 299 -7.75 -12.95 -7.88
C MET A 299 -7.87 -11.47 -8.23
N TRP A 300 -8.88 -10.81 -7.66
CA TRP A 300 -9.18 -9.41 -7.95
C TRP A 300 -8.10 -8.43 -7.45
N ASP A 301 -7.21 -8.89 -6.58
CA ASP A 301 -6.10 -8.16 -5.98
C ASP A 301 -4.75 -8.83 -6.26
N SER A 302 -4.58 -9.33 -7.48
CA SER A 302 -3.44 -10.16 -7.88
C SER A 302 -2.20 -9.42 -8.38
N VAL A 303 -2.32 -8.15 -8.74
CA VAL A 303 -1.21 -7.37 -9.31
C VAL A 303 -0.56 -6.51 -8.22
N LYS A 304 -1.37 -5.69 -7.57
CA LYS A 304 -0.92 -4.82 -6.48
C LYS A 304 -2.07 -4.49 -5.54
N ILE A 305 -1.69 -4.13 -4.33
CA ILE A 305 -2.59 -3.70 -3.27
C ILE A 305 -2.02 -2.48 -2.56
N GLY A 306 -2.88 -1.73 -1.88
CA GLY A 306 -2.49 -0.60 -1.06
C GLY A 306 -3.54 -0.26 -0.02
N ALA A 307 -3.12 0.38 1.07
CA ALA A 307 -4.04 0.81 2.10
C ALA A 307 -4.98 1.90 1.56
N GLY A 308 -6.27 1.76 1.85
CA GLY A 308 -7.28 2.72 1.42
C GLY A 308 -7.60 3.70 2.54
N THR A 309 -8.44 3.26 3.47
CA THR A 309 -8.90 4.07 4.60
C THR A 309 -7.83 4.16 5.69
N GLN A 310 -7.93 5.18 6.53
CA GLN A 310 -7.28 5.19 7.83
C GLN A 310 -7.74 4.01 8.70
N PRO A 311 -6.95 3.57 9.70
CA PRO A 311 -7.35 2.48 10.60
C PRO A 311 -8.53 2.87 11.46
N LEU A 312 -9.62 2.09 11.40
CA LEU A 312 -10.82 2.26 12.21
C LEU A 312 -10.76 1.30 13.40
N LYS A 313 -10.80 1.85 14.62
CA LYS A 313 -10.75 1.05 15.85
C LYS A 313 -12.09 0.36 16.05
N THR A 314 -12.08 -0.97 16.19
CA THR A 314 -13.29 -1.78 16.40
C THR A 314 -13.14 -2.66 17.63
N ASP A 315 -14.22 -3.28 18.09
CA ASP A 315 -14.18 -4.31 19.13
C ASP A 315 -13.41 -5.59 18.75
N PHE A 316 -13.00 -5.70 17.49
CA PHE A 316 -12.36 -6.88 16.89
C PHE A 316 -10.91 -6.62 16.43
N GLY A 317 -10.44 -5.37 16.49
CA GLY A 317 -9.12 -4.95 15.99
C GLY A 317 -9.19 -3.68 15.13
N TRP A 318 -8.14 -3.44 14.36
CA TRP A 318 -8.08 -2.32 13.40
C TRP A 318 -8.67 -2.75 12.06
N LEU A 319 -9.84 -2.19 11.74
CA LEU A 319 -10.54 -2.41 10.48
C LEU A 319 -10.06 -1.39 9.44
N MET A 320 -9.69 -1.87 8.25
CA MET A 320 -9.31 -1.04 7.12
C MET A 320 -9.93 -1.56 5.84
N ILE A 321 -10.28 -0.65 4.94
CA ILE A 321 -10.61 -0.97 3.56
C ILE A 321 -9.34 -0.73 2.73
N TYR A 322 -8.94 -1.74 1.97
CA TYR A 322 -7.78 -1.71 1.09
C TYR A 322 -8.23 -1.83 -0.37
N HIS A 323 -7.43 -1.32 -1.30
CA HIS A 323 -7.71 -1.51 -2.71
C HIS A 323 -6.85 -2.65 -3.28
N GLY A 324 -7.37 -3.30 -4.31
CA GLY A 324 -6.67 -4.35 -5.05
C GLY A 324 -6.91 -4.21 -6.54
N VAL A 325 -5.88 -4.58 -7.30
CA VAL A 325 -5.85 -4.47 -8.75
C VAL A 325 -5.62 -5.84 -9.36
N ASP A 326 -6.43 -6.19 -10.36
CA ASP A 326 -6.26 -7.40 -11.16
C ASP A 326 -5.46 -7.15 -12.44
N ARG A 327 -5.30 -8.21 -13.25
CA ARG A 327 -4.56 -8.15 -14.51
C ARG A 327 -5.25 -7.31 -15.58
N ASP A 328 -6.56 -7.12 -15.46
CA ASP A 328 -7.36 -6.25 -16.33
C ASP A 328 -7.34 -4.79 -15.87
N ARG A 329 -6.52 -4.49 -14.84
CA ARG A 329 -6.33 -3.16 -14.23
C ARG A 329 -7.61 -2.60 -13.60
N VAL A 330 -8.53 -3.48 -13.18
CA VAL A 330 -9.74 -3.07 -12.48
C VAL A 330 -9.43 -2.88 -10.99
N TYR A 331 -9.68 -1.68 -10.48
CA TYR A 331 -9.51 -1.39 -9.05
C TYR A 331 -10.80 -1.70 -8.29
N ARG A 332 -10.68 -2.52 -7.25
CA ARG A 332 -11.78 -2.89 -6.35
C ARG A 332 -11.36 -2.68 -4.91
N LEU A 333 -12.33 -2.61 -4.01
CA LEU A 333 -12.11 -2.50 -2.57
C LEU A 333 -12.36 -3.83 -1.88
N GLY A 334 -11.51 -4.16 -0.91
CA GLY A 334 -11.68 -5.27 0.03
C GLY A 334 -11.42 -4.82 1.46
N VAL A 335 -11.54 -5.75 2.39
CA VAL A 335 -11.44 -5.45 3.83
C VAL A 335 -10.29 -6.24 4.44
N MET A 336 -9.56 -5.59 5.33
CA MET A 336 -8.61 -6.25 6.22
C MET A 336 -8.87 -5.87 7.68
N LEU A 337 -8.68 -6.83 8.58
CA LEU A 337 -8.69 -6.66 10.02
C LEU A 337 -7.31 -7.01 10.56
N VAL A 338 -6.72 -6.12 11.33
CA VAL A 338 -5.40 -6.28 11.93
C VAL A 338 -5.51 -6.30 13.45
N ASP A 339 -4.63 -7.05 14.11
CA ASP A 339 -4.58 -7.13 15.56
C ASP A 339 -4.35 -5.75 16.19
N ALA A 340 -5.10 -5.46 17.26
CA ALA A 340 -5.05 -4.17 17.94
C ALA A 340 -3.66 -3.85 18.54
N ARG A 341 -2.90 -4.88 18.90
CA ARG A 341 -1.60 -4.77 19.60
C ARG A 341 -0.43 -5.19 18.74
N ASP A 342 -0.69 -5.82 17.61
CA ASP A 342 0.32 -6.29 16.68
C ASP A 342 -0.04 -5.91 15.25
N PRO A 343 0.40 -4.75 14.77
CA PRO A 343 0.04 -4.26 13.45
C PRO A 343 0.71 -5.05 12.32
N GLU A 344 1.52 -6.07 12.61
CA GLU A 344 2.04 -7.01 11.61
C GLU A 344 1.12 -8.23 11.40
N ARG A 345 0.16 -8.45 12.32
CA ARG A 345 -0.68 -9.63 12.36
C ARG A 345 -2.04 -9.38 11.71
N LEU A 346 -2.24 -9.97 10.54
CA LEU A 346 -3.52 -9.97 9.83
C LEU A 346 -4.48 -10.98 10.47
N LEU A 347 -5.63 -10.52 10.94
CA LEU A 347 -6.67 -11.35 11.56
C LEU A 347 -7.73 -11.80 10.53
N TYR A 348 -7.99 -10.97 9.53
CA TYR A 348 -8.94 -11.25 8.46
C TYR A 348 -8.57 -10.47 7.20
N ARG A 349 -8.79 -11.09 6.04
CA ARG A 349 -8.76 -10.45 4.72
C ARG A 349 -9.90 -11.00 3.89
N SER A 350 -10.73 -10.14 3.32
CA SER A 350 -11.87 -10.59 2.55
C SER A 350 -11.44 -11.40 1.31
N PRO A 351 -12.03 -12.58 1.06
CA PRO A 351 -11.75 -13.34 -0.17
C PRO A 351 -12.32 -12.62 -1.41
N ASN A 352 -13.45 -11.95 -1.25
CA ASN A 352 -14.16 -11.19 -2.28
C ASN A 352 -13.91 -9.67 -2.15
N PRO A 353 -14.11 -8.90 -3.24
CA PRO A 353 -14.25 -7.46 -3.14
C PRO A 353 -15.57 -7.11 -2.43
N VAL A 354 -15.56 -6.04 -1.63
CA VAL A 354 -16.75 -5.44 -1.02
C VAL A 354 -17.31 -4.30 -1.86
N LEU A 355 -16.54 -3.77 -2.81
CA LEU A 355 -17.00 -2.83 -3.83
C LEU A 355 -16.20 -3.03 -5.11
N ALA A 356 -16.89 -3.10 -6.24
CA ALA A 356 -16.30 -3.19 -7.57
C ALA A 356 -17.00 -2.18 -8.50
N PRO A 357 -16.35 -1.67 -9.57
CA PRO A 357 -17.01 -0.76 -10.50
C PRO A 357 -18.24 -1.40 -11.16
N GLU A 358 -19.41 -0.79 -11.01
CA GLU A 358 -20.68 -1.30 -11.57
C GLU A 358 -21.52 -0.18 -12.19
N THR A 359 -21.41 1.04 -11.69
CA THR A 359 -22.18 2.19 -12.18
C THR A 359 -21.43 2.95 -13.27
N GLU A 360 -22.15 3.76 -14.06
CA GLU A 360 -21.55 4.55 -15.14
C GLU A 360 -20.42 5.46 -14.65
N CYS A 361 -20.54 6.07 -13.46
CA CYS A 361 -19.49 6.94 -12.92
C CYS A 361 -18.25 6.17 -12.44
N GLU A 362 -18.37 4.88 -12.10
CA GLU A 362 -17.27 4.02 -11.64
C GLU A 362 -16.56 3.30 -12.79
N ILE A 363 -17.34 2.86 -13.78
CA ILE A 363 -16.82 2.30 -15.04
C ILE A 363 -16.12 3.43 -15.81
N GLY A 364 -16.71 4.62 -15.83
CA GLY A 364 -16.18 5.78 -16.53
C GLY A 364 -16.35 5.70 -18.04
N ILE A 365 -16.30 6.86 -18.69
CA ILE A 365 -16.33 6.97 -20.15
C ILE A 365 -14.89 7.24 -20.62
N PRO A 366 -14.31 6.41 -21.51
CA PRO A 366 -12.96 6.65 -22.05
C PRO A 366 -12.83 8.05 -22.66
N GLY A 367 -11.77 8.77 -22.27
CA GLY A 367 -11.51 10.14 -22.70
C GLY A 367 -12.23 11.23 -21.90
N GLN A 368 -13.20 10.87 -21.06
CA GLN A 368 -13.80 11.79 -20.07
C GLN A 368 -13.36 11.46 -18.65
N ALA A 369 -13.24 10.18 -18.32
CA ALA A 369 -12.70 9.72 -17.05
C ALA A 369 -11.17 9.69 -17.09
N TRP A 370 -10.52 9.99 -15.96
CA TRP A 370 -9.08 9.85 -15.85
C TRP A 370 -8.67 8.38 -15.98
N VAL A 371 -9.28 7.49 -15.19
CA VAL A 371 -9.00 6.05 -15.22
C VAL A 371 -10.31 5.29 -15.13
N CYS A 372 -10.66 4.53 -16.17
CA CYS A 372 -11.88 3.72 -16.20
C CYS A 372 -11.76 2.49 -15.29
N ASN A 373 -12.91 1.96 -14.84
CA ASN A 373 -13.03 0.78 -13.98
C ASN A 373 -12.29 0.93 -12.64
N VAL A 374 -12.55 2.03 -11.94
CA VAL A 374 -11.91 2.33 -10.65
C VAL A 374 -12.95 2.65 -9.58
N VAL A 375 -12.84 1.94 -8.45
CA VAL A 375 -13.30 2.40 -7.13
C VAL A 375 -12.11 2.44 -6.18
N PHE A 376 -11.85 3.60 -5.58
CA PHE A 376 -10.67 3.83 -4.74
C PHE A 376 -11.05 4.65 -3.51
N THR A 377 -10.61 4.28 -2.31
CA THR A 377 -10.93 5.04 -1.09
C THR A 377 -9.67 5.53 -0.39
N CYS A 378 -9.76 6.72 0.20
CA CYS A 378 -8.76 7.25 1.13
C CYS A 378 -9.33 7.49 2.54
N GLY A 379 -10.61 7.21 2.75
CA GLY A 379 -11.29 7.68 3.95
C GLY A 379 -12.62 6.99 4.19
N ALA A 380 -12.80 6.52 5.42
CA ALA A 380 -14.10 6.11 5.94
C ALA A 380 -14.30 6.69 7.35
N VAL A 381 -15.54 6.95 7.74
CA VAL A 381 -15.87 7.43 9.08
C VAL A 381 -17.08 6.69 9.60
N PRO A 382 -17.24 6.55 10.92
CA PRO A 382 -18.52 6.11 11.46
C PRO A 382 -19.63 7.09 11.12
N ALA A 383 -20.85 6.59 10.97
CA ALA A 383 -22.04 7.41 10.74
C ALA A 383 -22.32 8.31 11.97
N GLU A 384 -22.01 7.82 13.16
CA GLU A 384 -22.07 8.54 14.44
C GLU A 384 -20.66 8.84 14.96
N ASP A 385 -20.49 9.91 15.74
CA ASP A 385 -19.18 10.25 16.32
C ASP A 385 -18.79 9.27 17.43
N LYS A 386 -18.03 8.23 17.07
CA LYS A 386 -17.59 7.14 17.94
C LYS A 386 -16.13 6.82 17.71
N GLU A 387 -15.38 6.68 18.81
CA GLU A 387 -13.96 6.31 18.77
C GLU A 387 -13.75 4.82 18.49
N ARG A 388 -14.60 3.96 19.08
CA ARG A 388 -14.54 2.50 18.93
C ARG A 388 -15.86 1.99 18.38
N LEU A 389 -15.78 1.14 17.36
CA LEU A 389 -16.93 0.63 16.63
C LEU A 389 -17.27 -0.82 16.96
N TYR A 390 -18.56 -1.11 16.94
CA TYR A 390 -19.16 -2.41 17.19
C TYR A 390 -19.88 -2.92 15.94
N GLU A 391 -20.35 -4.17 15.98
CA GLU A 391 -20.94 -4.86 14.82
C GLU A 391 -22.12 -4.12 14.16
N ASP A 392 -22.91 -3.38 14.94
CA ASP A 392 -24.10 -2.67 14.44
C ASP A 392 -23.82 -1.24 14.01
N ASP A 393 -22.61 -0.72 14.28
CA ASP A 393 -22.26 0.64 13.88
C ASP A 393 -22.11 0.73 12.37
N GLU A 394 -22.68 1.81 11.82
CA GLU A 394 -22.64 2.12 10.40
C GLU A 394 -21.38 2.91 10.04
N LEU A 395 -20.81 2.62 8.89
CA LEU A 395 -19.64 3.26 8.31
C LEU A 395 -20.02 3.96 7.01
N LEU A 396 -19.54 5.18 6.83
CA LEU A 396 -19.58 5.91 5.57
C LEU A 396 -18.21 5.83 4.92
N VAL A 397 -18.15 5.27 3.72
CA VAL A 397 -16.92 5.06 2.94
C VAL A 397 -16.95 6.01 1.75
N TYR A 398 -16.05 6.99 1.73
CA TYR A 398 -15.91 7.91 0.60
C TYR A 398 -14.92 7.35 -0.41
N TYR A 399 -15.32 7.30 -1.67
CA TYR A 399 -14.51 6.68 -2.71
C TYR A 399 -14.52 7.48 -4.01
N GLY A 400 -13.35 7.57 -4.63
CA GLY A 400 -13.19 8.01 -6.01
C GLY A 400 -13.78 6.98 -6.97
N ALA A 401 -14.55 7.47 -7.93
CA ALA A 401 -15.15 6.70 -9.02
C ALA A 401 -14.53 7.13 -10.35
N ALA A 402 -13.93 6.17 -11.05
CA ALA A 402 -13.19 6.36 -12.30
C ALA A 402 -12.14 7.50 -12.27
N ASP A 403 -11.53 7.73 -11.11
CA ASP A 403 -10.61 8.86 -10.85
C ASP A 403 -11.16 10.23 -11.29
N SER A 404 -12.48 10.42 -11.22
CA SER A 404 -13.15 11.59 -11.80
C SER A 404 -14.19 12.23 -10.88
N HIS A 405 -14.88 11.41 -10.10
CA HIS A 405 -15.95 11.82 -9.20
C HIS A 405 -15.71 11.29 -7.80
N LEU A 406 -16.30 11.94 -6.80
CA LEU A 406 -16.35 11.42 -5.44
C LEU A 406 -17.75 10.90 -5.12
N CYS A 407 -17.80 9.67 -4.62
CA CYS A 407 -19.00 8.95 -4.23
C CYS A 407 -18.92 8.57 -2.75
N VAL A 408 -20.05 8.14 -2.19
CA VAL A 408 -20.12 7.57 -0.84
C VAL A 408 -20.90 6.25 -0.85
N ALA A 409 -20.47 5.30 -0.06
CA ALA A 409 -21.17 4.05 0.21
C ALA A 409 -21.27 3.80 1.72
N THR A 410 -22.20 2.95 2.13
CA THR A 410 -22.44 2.61 3.53
C THR A 410 -22.43 1.11 3.79
N CYS A 411 -22.12 0.72 5.01
CA CYS A 411 -22.25 -0.65 5.51
C CYS A 411 -22.27 -0.64 7.04
N LYS A 412 -22.69 -1.75 7.67
CA LYS A 412 -22.34 -1.99 9.08
C LYS A 412 -20.96 -2.62 9.20
N VAL A 413 -20.28 -2.41 10.33
CA VAL A 413 -19.03 -3.14 10.64
C VAL A 413 -19.25 -4.66 10.56
N GLY A 414 -20.39 -5.17 11.04
CA GLY A 414 -20.75 -6.58 10.97
C GLY A 414 -21.04 -7.11 9.57
N ASP A 415 -21.24 -6.24 8.58
CA ASP A 415 -21.33 -6.63 7.16
C ASP A 415 -19.94 -6.89 6.57
N LEU A 416 -18.94 -6.14 7.01
CA LEU A 416 -17.54 -6.28 6.58
C LEU A 416 -16.80 -7.39 7.32
N LEU A 417 -17.22 -7.71 8.55
CA LEU A 417 -16.64 -8.74 9.40
C LEU A 417 -17.64 -9.87 9.64
N PRO A 418 -17.48 -11.03 8.97
CA PRO A 418 -18.37 -12.18 9.14
C PRO A 418 -18.45 -12.66 10.60
N GLU A 419 -19.56 -13.30 10.95
CA GLU A 419 -19.86 -13.70 12.33
C GLU A 419 -18.75 -14.57 12.95
N GLU A 420 -18.15 -15.47 12.17
CA GLU A 420 -17.07 -16.34 12.62
C GLU A 420 -15.84 -15.55 13.07
N ILE A 421 -15.52 -14.48 12.33
CA ILE A 421 -14.40 -13.59 12.64
C ILE A 421 -14.72 -12.76 13.88
N ARG A 422 -15.94 -12.21 13.95
CA ARG A 422 -16.39 -11.41 15.09
C ARG A 422 -16.40 -12.24 16.37
N ARG A 423 -16.91 -13.47 16.34
CA ARG A 423 -16.93 -14.38 17.50
C ARG A 423 -15.52 -14.74 17.97
N LYS A 424 -14.56 -14.89 17.05
CA LYS A 424 -13.17 -15.25 17.37
C LYS A 424 -12.40 -14.11 18.06
N TYR A 425 -12.63 -12.87 17.66
CA TYR A 425 -11.78 -11.74 18.04
C TYR A 425 -12.45 -10.68 18.93
N ARG A 426 -13.74 -10.83 19.26
CA ARG A 426 -14.48 -9.91 20.15
C ARG A 426 -13.75 -9.74 21.48
N GLY A 427 -13.29 -8.52 21.80
CA GLY A 427 -12.61 -8.18 23.04
C GLY A 427 -11.20 -8.78 23.21
N ALA A 428 -10.99 -10.01 22.76
CA ALA A 428 -9.77 -10.80 22.92
C ALA A 428 -8.51 -10.13 22.36
N VAL A 429 -8.64 -9.27 21.35
CA VAL A 429 -7.49 -8.56 20.77
C VAL A 429 -6.94 -7.45 21.67
N TYR A 430 -7.68 -7.03 22.71
CA TYR A 430 -7.28 -6.00 23.66
C TYR A 430 -6.87 -6.53 25.04
N GLU A 431 -7.17 -7.79 25.36
CA GLU A 431 -6.87 -8.40 26.67
C GLU A 431 -5.43 -8.93 26.71
N SER A 432 -4.72 -8.71 27.83
CA SER A 432 -3.41 -9.32 28.09
C SER A 432 -3.54 -10.83 28.19
N GLU A 433 -2.66 -11.59 27.52
CA GLU A 433 -2.39 -12.98 27.94
C GLU A 433 -1.80 -13.00 29.36
#